data_AF-A0A1I6N237-F1
#
_entry.id   AF-A0A1I6N237-F1
#
_cell.length_a   1.000
_cell.length_b   1.000
_cell.length_c   1.000
_cell.angle_alpha   90.00
_cell.angle_beta   90.00
_cell.angle_gamma   90.00
#
_symmetry.space_group_name_H-M   'P 1'
#
loop_
_entity.id
_entity.type
_entity.pdbx_description
1 polymer ?
#
loop_
_entity_poly.entity_id
_entity_poly.type
_entity_poly.pdbx_seq_one_letter_code
_entity_poly.pdbx_strand_id
1 'polypeptide(L)'
;MEVSLAWKGYGSAIFLELGRLSPPRQPRGQHEQGEACLCVEWDWRVENASAILFGSSDTRPEIADGIRGLQGSRLDDIVAVGAVPEIVASFSNEQRLRSMALTVGDPQWAIRLPSGSWLSAKKGALWLDAKSEGSPDEYAKEIKMAEDAHERWGVPTAEPVKGNCNACDWFRPLDGDFALLEYGICIAEKSPFDGHVVARFSGCPVFRAPDEA
;
A
#
# COMPACT_ATOMS: atom_id res chain seq x y z
N MET A 1 -14.59 13.37 -10.61
CA MET A 1 -13.68 13.04 -11.75
C MET A 1 -13.61 11.52 -11.87
N GLU A 2 -13.34 10.93 -13.03
CA GLU A 2 -13.16 9.47 -13.14
C GLU A 2 -11.82 9.03 -12.54
N VAL A 3 -11.77 7.87 -11.90
CA VAL A 3 -10.53 7.17 -11.51
C VAL A 3 -10.00 6.44 -12.76
N SER A 4 -9.12 7.09 -13.51
CA SER A 4 -8.66 6.54 -14.79
C SER A 4 -7.53 5.54 -14.64
N LEU A 5 -6.73 5.65 -13.58
CA LEU A 5 -5.74 4.64 -13.21
C LEU A 5 -5.66 4.54 -11.69
N ALA A 6 -5.79 3.31 -11.17
CA ALA A 6 -5.62 3.00 -9.75
C ALA A 6 -4.49 1.99 -9.61
N TRP A 7 -3.52 2.26 -8.73
CA TRP A 7 -2.37 1.39 -8.55
C TRP A 7 -1.85 1.40 -7.13
N LYS A 8 -1.25 0.28 -6.74
CA LYS A 8 -0.53 0.16 -5.48
C LYS A 8 0.90 0.63 -5.69
N GLY A 9 1.32 1.62 -4.91
CA GLY A 9 2.70 2.05 -4.87
C GLY A 9 3.57 1.16 -3.99
N TYR A 10 4.74 1.68 -3.65
CA TYR A 10 5.68 0.99 -2.78
C TYR A 10 5.12 0.86 -1.35
N GLY A 11 5.43 -0.26 -0.68
CA GLY A 11 4.87 -0.59 0.62
C GLY A 11 3.36 -0.74 0.59
N SER A 12 2.66 0.13 1.33
CA SER A 12 1.20 0.16 1.46
C SER A 12 0.52 1.24 0.63
N ALA A 13 1.26 2.13 -0.04
CA ALA A 13 0.66 3.29 -0.70
C ALA A 13 -0.35 2.92 -1.79
N ILE A 14 -1.41 3.73 -1.91
CA ILE A 14 -2.40 3.66 -3.00
C ILE A 14 -2.45 5.01 -3.73
N PHE A 15 -2.48 4.93 -5.06
CA PHE A 15 -2.55 6.08 -5.95
C PHE A 15 -3.76 5.95 -6.87
N LEU A 16 -4.55 7.01 -6.93
CA LEU A 16 -5.70 7.16 -7.82
C LEU A 16 -5.47 8.36 -8.73
N GLU A 17 -5.06 8.12 -9.96
CA GLU A 17 -4.95 9.14 -11.00
C GLU A 17 -6.33 9.43 -11.57
N LEU A 18 -6.73 10.71 -11.49
CA LEU A 18 -8.08 11.17 -11.75
C LEU A 18 -8.14 11.97 -13.05
N GLY A 19 -9.18 11.74 -13.85
CA GLY A 19 -9.41 12.46 -15.11
C GLY A 19 -8.47 12.00 -16.21
N ARG A 20 -8.25 12.84 -17.23
CA ARG A 20 -7.48 12.42 -18.41
C ARG A 20 -6.03 12.08 -18.06
N LEU A 21 -5.59 10.90 -18.48
CA LEU A 21 -4.20 10.47 -18.35
C LEU A 21 -3.28 11.17 -19.34
N SER A 22 -2.07 11.44 -18.89
CA SER A 22 -0.96 12.01 -19.66
C SER A 22 0.31 11.21 -19.38
N PRO A 23 1.30 11.21 -20.30
CA PRO A 23 2.57 10.55 -20.05
C PRO A 23 3.22 11.01 -18.73
N PRO A 24 4.03 10.16 -18.07
CA PRO A 24 4.67 10.50 -16.81
C PRO A 24 5.45 11.82 -16.90
N ARG A 25 5.25 12.74 -15.95
CA ARG A 25 5.98 14.03 -15.91
C ARG A 25 7.48 13.86 -15.62
N GLN A 26 7.86 12.77 -14.97
CA GLN A 26 9.26 12.48 -14.66
C GLN A 26 9.80 11.37 -15.58
N PRO A 27 11.05 11.48 -16.07
CA PRO A 27 11.64 10.47 -16.96
C PRO A 27 11.71 9.05 -16.37
N ARG A 28 11.66 8.93 -15.03
CA ARG A 28 11.66 7.66 -14.30
C ARG A 28 10.28 7.24 -13.79
N GLY A 29 9.24 8.03 -14.04
CA GLY A 29 7.88 7.68 -13.65
C GLY A 29 7.38 6.51 -14.48
N GLN A 30 6.95 5.43 -13.83
CA GLN A 30 6.45 4.23 -14.52
C GLN A 30 4.97 4.33 -14.92
N HIS A 31 4.22 5.25 -14.31
CA HIS A 31 2.77 5.35 -14.46
C HIS A 31 2.36 6.69 -15.11
N GLU A 32 1.36 6.62 -15.98
CA GLU A 32 0.67 7.79 -16.52
C GLU A 32 0.08 8.63 -15.37
N GLN A 33 -0.06 9.93 -15.61
CA GLN A 33 -0.57 10.87 -14.61
C GLN A 33 -1.88 11.49 -15.06
N GLY A 34 -2.86 11.49 -14.15
CA GLY A 34 -4.14 12.14 -14.33
C GLY A 34 -4.04 13.66 -14.20
N GLU A 35 -5.14 14.34 -14.46
CA GLU A 35 -5.28 15.78 -14.20
C GLU A 35 -5.11 16.07 -12.71
N ALA A 36 -5.66 15.20 -11.86
CA ALA A 36 -5.47 15.20 -10.42
C ALA A 36 -5.00 13.81 -9.95
N CYS A 37 -4.49 13.72 -8.72
CA CYS A 37 -4.10 12.46 -8.11
C CYS A 37 -4.43 12.47 -6.63
N LEU A 38 -5.06 11.41 -6.14
CA LEU A 38 -5.18 11.13 -4.71
C LEU A 38 -4.16 10.05 -4.33
N CYS A 39 -3.28 10.37 -3.39
CA CYS A 39 -2.33 9.47 -2.78
C CYS A 39 -2.69 9.28 -1.30
N VAL A 40 -2.68 8.03 -0.83
CA VAL A 40 -2.72 7.70 0.59
C VAL A 40 -1.60 6.72 0.88
N GLU A 41 -0.77 7.03 1.86
CA GLU A 41 0.33 6.18 2.33
C GLU A 41 -0.07 5.52 3.65
N TRP A 42 0.62 4.42 4.00
CA TRP A 42 0.39 3.66 5.23
C TRP A 42 -0.99 3.06 5.33
N ASP A 43 -1.79 3.53 6.29
CA ASP A 43 -3.00 2.90 6.75
C ASP A 43 -4.21 3.46 6.02
N TRP A 44 -4.85 2.61 5.22
CA TRP A 44 -6.10 2.95 4.54
C TRP A 44 -6.96 1.72 4.34
N ARG A 45 -8.25 1.95 4.13
CA ARG A 45 -9.19 0.90 3.75
C ARG A 45 -10.23 1.40 2.77
N VAL A 46 -10.74 0.49 1.97
CA VAL A 46 -11.92 0.67 1.15
C VAL A 46 -13.09 -0.07 1.81
N GLU A 47 -14.17 0.65 2.04
CA GLU A 47 -15.39 0.15 2.69
C GLU A 47 -16.61 0.43 1.81
N ASN A 48 -17.69 -0.32 2.02
CA ASN A 48 -19.01 0.04 1.54
C ASN A 48 -19.93 0.38 2.73
N ALA A 49 -21.24 0.44 2.51
CA ALA A 49 -22.20 0.76 3.57
C ALA A 49 -22.21 -0.22 4.76
N SER A 50 -21.67 -1.42 4.61
CA SER A 50 -21.85 -2.54 5.56
C SER A 50 -20.58 -3.30 5.93
N ALA A 51 -19.48 -3.15 5.16
CA ALA A 51 -18.28 -3.94 5.35
C ALA A 51 -17.01 -3.20 4.90
N ILE A 52 -15.88 -3.61 5.48
CA ILE A 52 -14.55 -3.34 4.93
C ILE A 52 -14.34 -4.33 3.79
N LEU A 53 -13.98 -3.83 2.61
CA LEU A 53 -13.77 -4.64 1.40
C LEU A 53 -12.32 -5.09 1.28
N PHE A 54 -11.39 -4.16 1.47
CA PHE A 54 -9.95 -4.38 1.47
C PHE A 54 -9.23 -3.16 2.06
N GLY A 55 -7.94 -3.25 2.34
CA GLY A 55 -7.11 -2.17 2.84
C GLY A 55 -5.62 -2.42 2.66
N SER A 56 -4.82 -1.50 3.21
CA SER A 56 -3.37 -1.48 3.06
C SER A 56 -2.65 -2.75 3.54
N SER A 57 -3.21 -3.38 4.58
CA SER A 57 -2.67 -4.61 5.20
C SER A 57 -3.14 -5.90 4.55
N ASP A 58 -4.11 -5.85 3.63
CA ASP A 58 -4.56 -7.04 2.92
C ASP A 58 -3.48 -7.57 1.97
N THR A 59 -3.50 -8.88 1.77
CA THR A 59 -2.56 -9.56 0.88
C THR A 59 -3.05 -9.57 -0.56
N ARG A 60 -2.18 -9.98 -1.50
CA ARG A 60 -2.60 -10.25 -2.88
C ARG A 60 -3.14 -11.68 -2.95
N PRO A 61 -4.20 -11.97 -3.73
CA PRO A 61 -4.77 -11.16 -4.82
C PRO A 61 -5.80 -10.09 -4.40
N GLU A 62 -6.33 -10.15 -3.18
CA GLU A 62 -7.51 -9.39 -2.74
C GLU A 62 -7.33 -7.87 -2.90
N ILE A 63 -6.21 -7.34 -2.43
CA ILE A 63 -5.91 -5.90 -2.54
C ILE A 63 -5.75 -5.45 -4.00
N ALA A 64 -5.19 -6.29 -4.87
CA ALA A 64 -4.93 -5.94 -6.26
C ALA A 64 -6.23 -5.90 -7.08
N ASP A 65 -7.12 -6.86 -6.84
CA ASP A 65 -8.43 -6.90 -7.48
C ASP A 65 -9.33 -5.78 -6.94
N GLY A 66 -9.26 -5.49 -5.63
CA GLY A 66 -9.94 -4.35 -5.02
C GLY A 66 -9.53 -3.01 -5.62
N ILE A 67 -8.22 -2.74 -5.73
CA ILE A 67 -7.70 -1.51 -6.35
C ILE A 67 -8.16 -1.40 -7.81
N ARG A 68 -8.12 -2.50 -8.58
CA ARG A 68 -8.62 -2.51 -9.96
C ARG A 68 -10.12 -2.20 -10.04
N GLY A 69 -10.89 -2.63 -9.04
CA GLY A 69 -12.32 -2.34 -8.92
C GLY A 69 -12.68 -0.87 -8.72
N LEU A 70 -11.72 -0.03 -8.32
CA LEU A 70 -11.92 1.43 -8.25
C LEU A 70 -11.80 2.09 -9.63
N GLN A 71 -11.07 1.49 -10.57
CA GLN A 71 -10.81 2.08 -11.88
C GLN A 71 -12.09 2.16 -12.73
N GLY A 72 -12.29 3.29 -13.40
CA GLY A 72 -13.52 3.60 -14.15
C GLY A 72 -14.68 4.12 -13.29
N SER A 73 -14.58 4.04 -11.96
CA SER A 73 -15.56 4.69 -11.07
C SER A 73 -15.37 6.20 -11.07
N ARG A 74 -16.44 6.95 -10.78
CA ARG A 74 -16.36 8.41 -10.60
C ARG A 74 -16.17 8.72 -9.13
N LEU A 75 -15.16 9.51 -8.82
CA LEU A 75 -15.03 10.19 -7.53
C LEU A 75 -16.13 11.26 -7.41
N ASP A 76 -17.04 11.05 -6.45
CA ASP A 76 -18.19 11.92 -6.19
C ASP A 76 -17.84 13.02 -5.18
N ASP A 77 -17.16 12.69 -4.08
CA ASP A 77 -16.68 13.65 -3.08
C ASP A 77 -15.41 13.20 -2.35
N ILE A 78 -14.73 14.15 -1.72
CA ILE A 78 -13.68 13.92 -0.72
C ILE A 78 -13.99 14.82 0.47
N VAL A 79 -14.07 14.24 1.66
CA VAL A 79 -14.35 14.96 2.91
C VAL A 79 -13.19 14.75 3.88
N ALA A 80 -12.69 15.84 4.45
CA ALA A 80 -11.78 15.79 5.59
C ALA A 80 -12.57 15.62 6.90
N VAL A 81 -12.20 14.64 7.73
CA VAL A 81 -12.91 14.27 8.94
C VAL A 81 -11.96 14.24 10.15
N GLY A 82 -12.49 14.58 11.33
CA GLY A 82 -11.75 14.53 12.59
C GLY A 82 -10.94 15.78 12.91
N ALA A 83 -10.37 15.81 14.13
CA ALA A 83 -9.48 16.88 14.57
C ALA A 83 -8.06 16.71 14.01
N VAL A 84 -7.68 15.47 13.72
CA VAL A 84 -6.55 15.12 12.86
C VAL A 84 -7.17 14.84 11.49
N PRO A 85 -6.97 15.70 10.46
CA PRO A 85 -7.70 15.61 9.21
C PRO A 85 -7.38 14.34 8.42
N GLU A 86 -8.20 13.30 8.59
CA GLU A 86 -8.25 12.14 7.70
C GLU A 86 -9.17 12.43 6.52
N ILE A 87 -9.06 11.69 5.42
CA ILE A 87 -9.95 11.82 4.27
C ILE A 87 -10.88 10.61 4.11
N VAL A 88 -12.06 10.90 3.58
CA VAL A 88 -13.00 9.91 3.04
C VAL A 88 -13.33 10.32 1.61
N ALA A 89 -12.96 9.49 0.64
CA ALA A 89 -13.28 9.66 -0.77
C ALA A 89 -14.40 8.69 -1.16
N SER A 90 -15.55 9.20 -1.63
CA SER A 90 -16.66 8.35 -2.07
C SER A 90 -16.69 8.22 -3.59
N PHE A 91 -17.01 7.02 -4.06
CA PHE A 91 -17.04 6.68 -5.47
C PHE A 91 -18.45 6.27 -5.91
N SER A 92 -18.73 6.43 -7.20
CA SER A 92 -20.04 6.14 -7.81
C SER A 92 -20.43 4.66 -7.81
N ASN A 93 -19.51 3.76 -7.46
CA ASN A 93 -19.75 2.34 -7.26
C ASN A 93 -20.05 2.00 -5.78
N GLU A 94 -20.43 3.01 -4.98
CA GLU A 94 -20.78 2.90 -3.55
C GLU A 94 -19.61 2.51 -2.62
N GLN A 95 -18.39 2.49 -3.13
CA GLN A 95 -17.18 2.30 -2.33
C GLN A 95 -16.70 3.62 -1.74
N ARG A 96 -15.98 3.52 -0.62
CA ARG A 96 -15.35 4.66 0.07
C ARG A 96 -13.93 4.31 0.47
N LEU A 97 -12.96 5.09 0.01
CA LEU A 97 -11.58 5.02 0.48
C LEU A 97 -11.44 5.93 1.70
N ARG A 98 -10.86 5.41 2.77
CA ARG A 98 -10.61 6.13 4.02
C ARG A 98 -9.14 6.04 4.39
N SER A 99 -8.51 7.17 4.69
CA SER A 99 -7.20 7.21 5.36
C SER A 99 -7.37 7.07 6.88
N MET A 100 -6.41 6.41 7.53
CA MET A 100 -6.49 6.10 8.96
C MET A 100 -5.12 6.01 9.62
N ALA A 101 -4.43 7.11 9.89
CA ALA A 101 -3.13 7.07 10.56
C ALA A 101 -3.23 6.33 11.91
N LEU A 102 -2.50 5.21 12.04
CA LEU A 102 -2.41 4.42 13.28
C LEU A 102 -1.13 4.69 14.07
N THR A 103 -0.26 5.54 13.55
CA THR A 103 1.05 5.87 14.13
C THR A 103 1.13 7.35 14.54
N VAL A 104 2.20 7.71 15.25
CA VAL A 104 2.44 9.10 15.66
C VAL A 104 2.84 9.93 14.45
N GLY A 105 2.15 11.04 14.20
CA GLY A 105 2.50 11.96 13.12
C GLY A 105 1.28 12.66 12.54
N ASP A 106 1.47 13.25 11.36
CA ASP A 106 0.39 13.77 10.52
C ASP A 106 -0.11 12.67 9.57
N PRO A 107 -1.41 12.63 9.21
CA PRO A 107 -1.93 11.70 8.22
C PRO A 107 -1.21 11.84 6.89
N GLN A 108 -0.74 10.72 6.35
CA GLN A 108 0.03 10.70 5.12
C GLN A 108 -0.87 10.47 3.93
N TRP A 109 -1.63 11.50 3.56
CA TRP A 109 -2.35 11.56 2.30
C TRP A 109 -2.07 12.90 1.62
N ALA A 110 -2.14 12.89 0.30
CA ALA A 110 -1.95 14.09 -0.50
C ALA A 110 -2.84 14.07 -1.74
N ILE A 111 -3.40 15.22 -2.10
CA ILE A 111 -4.22 15.39 -3.30
C ILE A 111 -3.55 16.41 -4.20
N ARG A 112 -3.05 15.96 -5.34
CA ARG A 112 -2.63 16.83 -6.43
C ARG A 112 -3.88 17.34 -7.15
N LEU A 113 -4.09 18.64 -7.13
CA LEU A 113 -5.18 19.30 -7.84
C LEU A 113 -4.85 19.51 -9.33
N PRO A 114 -5.85 19.78 -10.19
CA PRO A 114 -5.61 20.09 -11.61
C PRO A 114 -4.68 21.28 -11.85
N SER A 115 -4.64 22.24 -10.92
CA SER A 115 -3.69 23.36 -10.91
C SER A 115 -2.24 22.95 -10.71
N GLY A 116 -1.99 21.71 -10.27
CA GLY A 116 -0.67 21.19 -9.88
C GLY A 116 -0.28 21.46 -8.43
N SER A 117 -1.08 22.23 -7.68
CA SER A 117 -0.92 22.38 -6.22
C SER A 117 -1.32 21.10 -5.49
N TRP A 118 -0.80 20.93 -4.29
CA TRP A 118 -1.02 19.77 -3.44
C TRP A 118 -1.76 20.16 -2.18
N LEU A 119 -2.81 19.42 -1.85
CA LEU A 119 -3.54 19.51 -0.59
C LEU A 119 -3.12 18.35 0.32
N SER A 120 -2.79 18.62 1.57
CA SER A 120 -2.38 17.62 2.56
C SER A 120 -2.86 18.00 3.97
N ALA A 121 -2.67 17.10 4.94
CA ALA A 121 -2.84 17.38 6.36
C ALA A 121 -1.49 17.61 7.04
N LYS A 122 -1.40 18.67 7.87
CA LYS A 122 -0.21 18.93 8.69
C LYS A 122 -0.58 19.70 9.96
N LYS A 123 -0.07 19.25 11.10
CA LYS A 123 -0.32 19.84 12.42
C LYS A 123 -1.82 20.07 12.71
N GLY A 124 -2.65 19.10 12.32
CA GLY A 124 -4.10 19.17 12.52
C GLY A 124 -4.86 20.15 11.59
N ALA A 125 -4.22 20.67 10.55
CA ALA A 125 -4.84 21.57 9.58
C ALA A 125 -4.65 21.07 8.14
N LEU A 126 -5.47 21.58 7.23
CA LEU A 126 -5.30 21.36 5.79
C LEU A 126 -4.33 22.40 5.21
N TRP A 127 -3.39 21.94 4.39
CA TRP A 127 -2.34 22.77 3.79
C TRP A 127 -2.40 22.67 2.28
N LEU A 128 -2.27 23.82 1.61
CA LEU A 128 -2.23 23.91 0.15
C LEU A 128 -0.85 24.40 -0.28
N ASP A 129 -0.05 23.49 -0.82
CA ASP A 129 1.33 23.77 -1.23
C ASP A 129 1.49 23.77 -2.75
N ALA A 130 2.50 24.47 -3.24
CA ALA A 130 2.85 24.48 -4.67
C ALA A 130 3.60 23.20 -5.10
N LYS A 131 4.05 22.39 -4.15
CA LYS A 131 4.78 21.13 -4.33
C LYS A 131 4.29 20.12 -3.30
N SER A 132 4.42 18.82 -3.57
CA SER A 132 4.17 17.82 -2.54
C SER A 132 5.23 17.94 -1.44
N GLU A 133 4.81 18.06 -0.18
CA GLU A 133 5.64 17.67 0.96
C GLU A 133 5.61 16.13 1.07
N GLY A 134 6.72 15.50 1.49
CA GLY A 134 6.91 14.06 1.36
C GLY A 134 7.46 13.65 -0.01
N SER A 135 8.51 14.32 -0.50
CA SER A 135 9.17 13.80 -1.71
C SER A 135 9.77 12.42 -1.40
N PRO A 136 9.89 11.52 -2.39
CA PRO A 136 10.62 10.27 -2.25
C PRO A 136 12.03 10.45 -1.64
N ASP A 137 12.61 11.66 -1.71
CA ASP A 137 13.91 11.98 -1.14
C ASP A 137 13.93 11.95 0.40
N GLU A 138 12.82 12.25 1.08
CA GLU A 138 12.75 12.21 2.55
C GLU A 138 12.91 10.78 3.08
N TYR A 139 12.34 9.79 2.39
CA TYR A 139 12.46 8.38 2.73
C TYR A 139 13.44 7.61 1.85
N ALA A 140 14.11 8.27 0.89
CA ALA A 140 14.98 7.62 -0.10
C ALA A 140 16.06 6.74 0.55
N LYS A 141 16.58 7.18 1.70
CA LYS A 141 17.57 6.42 2.45
C LYS A 141 16.97 5.13 3.03
N GLU A 142 15.80 5.20 3.65
CA GLU A 142 15.13 4.05 4.26
C GLU A 142 14.62 3.08 3.21
N ILE A 143 14.02 3.60 2.13
CA ILE A 143 13.65 2.84 0.92
C ILE A 143 14.88 2.07 0.41
N LYS A 144 16.00 2.77 0.19
CA LYS A 144 17.23 2.14 -0.29
C LYS A 144 17.75 1.08 0.66
N MET A 145 17.73 1.34 1.98
CA MET A 145 18.17 0.35 2.97
C MET A 145 17.30 -0.91 2.94
N ALA A 146 15.98 -0.75 2.78
CA ALA A 146 15.05 -1.87 2.64
C ALA A 146 15.26 -2.64 1.33
N GLU A 147 15.51 -1.96 0.21
CA GLU A 147 15.84 -2.57 -1.08
C GLU A 147 17.18 -3.33 -1.03
N ASP A 148 18.23 -2.72 -0.46
CA ASP A 148 19.53 -3.35 -0.26
C ASP A 148 19.42 -4.58 0.68
N ALA A 149 18.49 -4.57 1.64
CA ALA A 149 18.19 -5.74 2.44
C ALA A 149 17.45 -6.81 1.63
N HIS A 150 16.44 -6.43 0.84
CA HIS A 150 15.67 -7.34 -0.01
C HIS A 150 16.55 -8.05 -1.03
N GLU A 151 17.46 -7.34 -1.70
CA GLU A 151 18.41 -7.95 -2.65
C GLU A 151 19.35 -8.96 -1.97
N ARG A 152 19.82 -8.65 -0.76
CA ARG A 152 20.72 -9.54 -0.01
C ARG A 152 20.01 -10.76 0.58
N TRP A 153 18.79 -10.60 1.06
CA TRP A 153 18.03 -11.67 1.70
C TRP A 153 17.37 -12.61 0.68
N GLY A 154 16.89 -12.06 -0.43
CA GLY A 154 16.31 -12.83 -1.53
C GLY A 154 15.11 -13.68 -1.11
N VAL A 155 14.86 -14.77 -1.85
CA VAL A 155 13.71 -15.66 -1.64
C VAL A 155 14.21 -17.08 -1.39
N PRO A 156 14.67 -17.41 -0.16
CA PRO A 156 15.20 -18.74 0.13
C PRO A 156 14.11 -19.81 -0.01
N THR A 157 14.41 -20.94 -0.66
CA THR A 157 13.49 -22.08 -0.79
C THR A 157 14.20 -23.38 -0.42
N ALA A 158 13.43 -24.37 0.06
CA ALA A 158 13.92 -25.72 0.35
C ALA A 158 13.03 -26.76 -0.31
N GLU A 159 13.65 -27.69 -1.02
CA GLU A 159 12.95 -28.71 -1.80
C GLU A 159 12.48 -29.91 -0.94
N PRO A 160 11.30 -30.49 -1.21
CA PRO A 160 10.29 -30.00 -2.15
C PRO A 160 9.56 -28.73 -1.65
N VAL A 161 9.36 -27.77 -2.55
CA VAL A 161 8.53 -26.59 -2.27
C VAL A 161 7.04 -26.98 -2.33
N LYS A 162 6.37 -27.02 -1.17
CA LYS A 162 4.94 -27.36 -1.07
C LYS A 162 3.98 -26.17 -1.09
N GLY A 163 4.48 -24.96 -0.90
CA GLY A 163 3.67 -23.74 -0.81
C GLY A 163 4.53 -22.54 -0.41
N ASN A 164 3.89 -21.37 -0.27
CA ASN A 164 4.56 -20.11 0.04
C ASN A 164 4.49 -19.78 1.53
N CYS A 165 5.52 -19.15 2.08
CA CYS A 165 5.59 -18.78 3.48
C CYS A 165 4.41 -17.91 3.93
N ASN A 166 3.95 -16.94 3.12
CA ASN A 166 2.81 -16.09 3.49
C ASN A 166 1.47 -16.84 3.68
N ALA A 167 1.35 -18.07 3.18
CA ALA A 167 0.17 -18.93 3.35
C ALA A 167 0.41 -20.05 4.38
N CYS A 168 1.54 -20.02 5.09
CA CYS A 168 1.94 -21.03 6.05
C CYS A 168 1.58 -20.60 7.48
N ASP A 169 1.01 -21.50 8.28
CA ASP A 169 0.66 -21.27 9.69
C ASP A 169 1.84 -20.84 10.57
N TRP A 170 3.06 -21.19 10.14
CA TRP A 170 4.30 -20.94 10.85
C TRP A 170 4.97 -19.62 10.46
N PHE A 171 4.41 -18.85 9.54
CA PHE A 171 4.97 -17.57 9.15
C PHE A 171 4.48 -16.45 10.07
N ARG A 172 5.39 -15.61 10.54
CA ARG A 172 5.06 -14.40 11.30
C ARG A 172 5.63 -13.19 10.57
N PRO A 173 4.79 -12.25 10.09
CA PRO A 173 5.29 -11.08 9.37
C PRO A 173 6.24 -10.28 10.26
N LEU A 174 7.30 -9.73 9.66
CA LEU A 174 8.14 -8.77 10.36
C LEU A 174 7.40 -7.43 10.43
N ASP A 175 7.61 -6.73 11.53
CA ASP A 175 7.32 -5.31 11.60
C ASP A 175 8.48 -4.57 10.91
N GLY A 176 8.17 -3.89 9.82
CA GLY A 176 9.16 -3.22 9.01
C GLY A 176 8.51 -2.44 7.87
N ASP A 177 9.32 -1.61 7.22
CA ASP A 177 8.82 -0.70 6.19
C ASP A 177 9.21 -1.19 4.79
N PHE A 178 8.55 -0.65 3.77
CA PHE A 178 9.06 -0.76 2.40
C PHE A 178 9.21 -2.22 1.93
N ALA A 179 10.31 -2.61 1.31
CA ALA A 179 10.55 -3.99 0.88
C ALA A 179 10.67 -4.99 2.04
N LEU A 180 10.82 -4.54 3.29
CA LEU A 180 10.84 -5.42 4.47
C LEU A 180 9.44 -5.97 4.80
N LEU A 181 8.37 -5.32 4.32
CA LEU A 181 7.00 -5.85 4.39
C LEU A 181 6.82 -7.17 3.62
N GLU A 182 7.77 -7.52 2.76
CA GLU A 182 7.79 -8.80 2.04
C GLU A 182 8.44 -9.94 2.83
N TYR A 183 8.80 -9.72 4.09
CA TYR A 183 9.51 -10.69 4.92
C TYR A 183 8.78 -11.00 6.24
N GLY A 184 9.10 -12.16 6.77
CA GLY A 184 8.65 -12.64 8.07
C GLY A 184 9.68 -13.57 8.68
N ILE A 185 9.36 -14.14 9.83
CA ILE A 185 10.13 -15.20 10.48
C ILE A 185 9.35 -16.51 10.34
N CYS A 186 10.06 -17.59 10.00
CA CYS A 186 9.52 -18.93 10.11
C CYS A 186 9.71 -19.44 11.55
N ILE A 187 8.63 -19.90 12.18
CA ILE A 187 8.64 -20.47 13.54
C ILE A 187 8.30 -21.97 13.57
N ALA A 188 8.51 -22.67 12.45
CA ALA A 188 8.25 -24.10 12.36
C ALA A 188 9.52 -24.86 12.78
N GLU A 189 9.50 -25.51 13.95
CA GLU A 189 10.65 -26.26 14.50
C GLU A 189 11.28 -27.24 13.49
N LYS A 190 10.47 -27.84 12.62
CA LYS A 190 10.95 -28.81 11.61
C LYS A 190 11.42 -28.17 10.30
N SER A 191 11.19 -26.89 10.10
CA SER A 191 11.60 -26.16 8.91
C SER A 191 13.11 -25.95 8.92
N PRO A 192 13.79 -26.04 7.77
CA PRO A 192 15.19 -25.61 7.66
C PRO A 192 15.38 -24.11 7.91
N PHE A 193 14.29 -23.34 7.99
CA PHE A 193 14.29 -21.90 8.21
C PHE A 193 13.78 -21.49 9.60
N ASP A 194 13.66 -22.42 10.55
CA ASP A 194 13.21 -22.07 11.91
C ASP A 194 14.06 -20.95 12.52
N GLY A 195 13.41 -19.92 13.04
CA GLY A 195 14.04 -18.71 13.58
C GLY A 195 14.69 -17.78 12.56
N HIS A 196 14.59 -18.05 11.25
CA HIS A 196 15.20 -17.24 10.20
C HIS A 196 14.18 -16.34 9.51
N VAL A 197 14.70 -15.22 8.99
CA VAL A 197 13.96 -14.36 8.07
C VAL A 197 13.74 -15.10 6.76
N VAL A 198 12.48 -15.14 6.31
CA VAL A 198 12.06 -15.73 5.04
C VAL A 198 11.22 -14.74 4.27
N ALA A 199 11.34 -14.74 2.95
CA ALA A 199 10.46 -13.94 2.11
C ALA A 199 9.06 -14.55 2.08
N ARG A 200 8.04 -13.75 1.86
CA ARG A 200 6.65 -14.21 1.71
C ARG A 200 6.49 -15.27 0.62
N PHE A 201 7.29 -15.18 -0.44
CA PHE A 201 7.32 -16.11 -1.58
C PHE A 201 8.35 -17.25 -1.43
N SER A 202 9.01 -17.36 -0.28
CA SER A 202 9.81 -18.53 0.08
C SER A 202 8.91 -19.75 0.25
N GLY A 203 9.49 -20.94 0.32
CA GLY A 203 8.75 -22.18 0.54
C GLY A 203 9.62 -23.31 1.04
N CYS A 204 9.04 -24.26 1.76
CA CYS A 204 9.76 -25.42 2.30
C CYS A 204 8.86 -26.67 2.40
N PRO A 205 9.42 -27.85 2.69
CA PRO A 205 8.67 -29.12 2.75
C PRO A 205 7.71 -29.23 3.94
N VAL A 206 7.86 -28.33 4.92
CA VAL A 206 7.11 -28.26 6.20
C VAL A 206 5.98 -27.21 6.13
N PHE A 207 5.69 -26.70 4.93
CA PHE A 207 4.51 -25.89 4.69
C PHE A 207 3.25 -26.56 5.26
N ARG A 208 2.42 -25.77 5.94
CA ARG A 208 1.11 -26.16 6.47
C ARG A 208 0.13 -25.02 6.23
N ALA A 209 -0.94 -25.29 5.48
CA ALA A 209 -2.01 -24.32 5.28
C ALA A 209 -2.95 -24.29 6.52
N PRO A 210 -3.59 -23.14 6.81
CA PRO A 210 -4.48 -22.98 7.97
C PRO A 210 -5.61 -24.00 8.07
N ASP A 211 -6.08 -24.53 6.93
CA ASP A 211 -7.22 -25.45 6.86
C ASP A 211 -6.84 -26.94 6.89
N GLU A 212 -5.55 -27.28 7.03
CA GLU A 212 -5.06 -28.67 7.07
C GLU A 212 -4.88 -29.21 8.51
N ALA A 213 -5.64 -28.68 9.48
CA ALA A 213 -5.58 -29.07 10.89
C ALA A 213 -6.60 -30.16 11.29
#